data_AF-D4DXP4-F1
#
_entry.id   AF-D4DXP4-F1
#
_cell.length_a   1.000
_cell.length_b   1.000
_cell.length_c   1.000
_cell.angle_alpha   90.00
_cell.angle_beta   90.00
_cell.angle_gamma   90.00
#
_symmetry.space_group_name_H-M   'P 1'
#
loop_
_entity.id
_entity.type
_entity.pdbx_description
1 polymer ?
#
loop_
_entity_poly.entity_id
_entity_poly.type
_entity_poly.pdbx_seq_one_letter_code
_entity_poly.pdbx_strand_id
1 'polypeptide(L)' 'MIRKNVIPSNIIPFGNDWGGNFFCLNKDDDSVIFYATDSFDPEVSMSKNHEVLQKKLTSSFDEFINGLVEEDDLE' A
#
# COMPACT_ATOMS: atom_id res chain seq x y z
N MET A 1 -10.31 9.52 4.76
CA MET A 1 -9.10 9.39 3.93
C MET A 1 -9.25 10.04 2.56
N ILE A 2 -10.27 9.69 1.75
CA ILE A 2 -10.50 10.31 0.42
C ILE A 2 -10.70 11.83 0.50
N ARG A 3 -11.59 12.33 1.38
CA ARG A 3 -11.80 13.78 1.55
C ARG A 3 -10.58 14.55 2.08
N LYS A 4 -9.62 13.85 2.70
CA LYS A 4 -8.39 14.44 3.24
C LYS A 4 -7.21 14.31 2.26
N ASN A 5 -7.43 13.74 1.07
CA ASN A 5 -6.40 13.47 0.06
C ASN A 5 -5.19 12.69 0.61
N VAL A 6 -5.43 11.79 1.58
CA VAL A 6 -4.36 11.03 2.23
C VAL A 6 -3.88 9.88 1.34
N ILE A 7 -4.78 9.28 0.57
CA ILE A 7 -4.45 8.19 -0.35
C ILE A 7 -4.17 8.79 -1.74
N PRO A 8 -3.01 8.52 -2.35
CA PRO A 8 -2.69 8.91 -3.72
C PRO A 8 -3.74 8.39 -4.73
N SER A 9 -4.04 9.16 -5.78
CA SER A 9 -5.02 8.76 -6.80
C SER A 9 -4.53 7.68 -7.77
N ASN A 10 -3.21 7.45 -7.81
CA ASN A 10 -2.59 6.44 -8.66
C ASN A 10 -2.57 5.04 -8.02
N ILE A 11 -3.06 4.89 -6.79
CA ILE A 11 -3.10 3.60 -6.09
C ILE A 11 -4.54 3.23 -5.72
N ILE A 12 -4.85 1.93 -5.78
CA ILE A 12 -6.18 1.39 -5.47
C ILE A 12 -6.02 0.43 -4.28
N PRO A 13 -6.50 0.79 -3.08
CA PRO A 13 -6.55 -0.13 -1.95
C PRO A 13 -7.45 -1.33 -2.24
N PHE A 14 -6.97 -2.54 -1.97
CA PHE A 14 -7.75 -3.78 -2.11
C PHE A 14 -7.77 -4.64 -0.83
N GLY A 15 -6.89 -4.34 0.13
CA GLY A 15 -6.87 -5.00 1.44
C GLY A 15 -6.33 -4.06 2.51
N ASN A 16 -6.57 -4.38 3.78
CA ASN A 16 -6.08 -3.60 4.91
C ASN A 16 -5.59 -4.49 6.04
N ASP A 17 -4.64 -3.99 6.84
CA ASP A 17 -4.26 -4.60 8.10
C ASP A 17 -5.07 -4.01 9.28
N TRP A 18 -4.85 -4.53 10.49
CA TRP A 18 -5.48 -4.01 11.71
C TRP A 18 -4.90 -2.66 12.18
N GLY A 19 -3.72 -2.27 11.69
CA GLY A 19 -3.11 -0.95 11.92
C GLY A 19 -3.74 0.16 11.07
N GLY A 20 -4.59 -0.20 10.11
CA GLY A 20 -5.21 0.74 9.18
C GLY A 20 -4.37 1.02 7.94
N ASN A 21 -3.29 0.28 7.72
CA ASN A 21 -2.48 0.35 6.51
C ASN A 21 -3.13 -0.44 5.38
N PHE A 22 -2.76 -0.12 4.14
CA PHE A 22 -3.40 -0.70 2.96
C PHE A 22 -2.42 -1.50 2.10
N PHE A 23 -2.93 -2.60 1.57
CA PHE A 23 -2.38 -3.22 0.37
C PHE A 23 -3.07 -2.58 -0.83
N CYS A 24 -2.27 -2.06 -1.75
CA CYS A 24 -2.75 -1.29 -2.90
C CYS A 24 -2.17 -1.81 -4.20
N LEU A 25 -2.96 -1.73 -5.27
CA LEU A 25 -2.50 -1.89 -6.64
C LEU A 25 -2.06 -0.53 -7.18
N ASN A 26 -0.85 -0.43 -7.71
CA ASN A 26 -0.38 0.73 -8.44
C ASN A 26 -0.95 0.70 -9.88
N LYS A 27 -1.67 1.75 -10.26
CA LYS A 27 -2.29 1.85 -11.59
C LYS A 27 -1.31 2.14 -12.71
N ASP A 28 -0.11 2.59 -12.37
CA ASP A 28 0.89 3.01 -13.36
C ASP A 28 1.72 1.83 -13.87
N ASP A 29 1.99 0.82 -13.01
CA ASP A 29 2.87 -0.31 -13.32
C ASP A 29 2.34 -1.68 -12.86
N ASP A 30 1.08 -1.77 -12.43
CA ASP A 30 0.41 -2.97 -11.91
C ASP A 30 1.10 -3.64 -10.69
N SER A 31 2.06 -2.96 -10.06
CA SER A 31 2.73 -3.47 -8.86
C SER A 31 1.82 -3.47 -7.65
N VAL A 32 2.06 -4.41 -6.73
CA VAL A 32 1.42 -4.38 -5.41
C VAL A 32 2.34 -3.67 -4.43
N ILE A 33 1.76 -2.73 -3.69
CA ILE A 33 2.46 -1.92 -2.71
C ILE A 33 1.75 -2.00 -1.35
N PHE A 34 2.51 -1.82 -0.29
CA PHE A 34 2.02 -1.52 1.05
C PHE A 34 2.02 0.00 1.26
N TYR A 35 0.93 0.55 1.79
CA TYR A 35 0.76 1.96 2.08
C TYR A 35 0.55 2.19 3.58
N ALA A 36 1.59 2.70 4.25
CA ALA A 36 1.66 2.87 5.70
C ALA A 36 0.96 4.17 6.15
N THR A 37 -0.36 4.15 6.29
CA THR A 37 -1.13 5.35 6.68
C THR A 37 -0.95 5.75 8.14
N ASP A 38 -0.60 4.80 9.00
CA ASP A 38 -0.29 5.05 10.42
C ASP A 38 0.95 5.94 10.62
N SER A 39 1.82 5.96 9.62
CA SER A 39 3.10 6.67 9.60
C SER A 39 2.99 8.05 8.94
N PHE A 40 1.78 8.52 8.68
CA PHE A 40 1.53 9.82 8.07
C PHE A 40 2.03 10.97 8.95
N ASP A 41 2.90 11.81 8.38
CA ASP A 41 3.47 12.97 9.07
C ASP A 41 2.75 14.28 8.64
N PRO A 42 2.03 14.97 9.53
CA PRO A 42 1.35 16.22 9.18
C PRO A 42 2.31 17.40 8.93
N GLU A 43 3.59 17.31 9.29
CA GLU A 43 4.59 18.36 9.10
C GLU A 43 5.24 18.34 7.72
N VAL A 44 5.12 17.24 6.97
CA VAL A 44 5.59 17.14 5.59
C VAL A 44 4.46 17.37 4.58
N SER A 45 4.83 17.70 3.34
CA SER A 45 3.83 17.88 2.29
C SER A 45 3.08 16.58 1.99
N MET A 46 1.81 16.71 1.60
CA MET A 46 0.99 15.56 1.17
C MET A 46 1.67 14.74 0.06
N SER A 47 2.27 15.41 -0.93
CA SER A 47 2.99 14.72 -2.01
C SER A 47 4.18 13.94 -1.49
N LYS A 48 4.86 14.42 -0.44
CA LYS A 48 5.98 13.70 0.15
C LYS A 48 5.50 12.48 0.92
N ASN A 49 4.44 12.61 1.73
CA ASN A 49 3.78 11.48 2.37
C ASN A 49 3.30 10.44 1.35
N HIS A 50 2.73 10.89 0.23
CA HIS A 50 2.32 10.00 -0.84
C HIS A 50 3.49 9.16 -1.34
N GLU A 51 4.67 9.74 -1.52
CA GLU A 51 5.86 9.02 -1.98
C GLU A 51 6.47 8.09 -0.91
N VAL A 52 6.73 8.60 0.30
CA VAL A 52 7.56 7.89 1.29
C VAL A 52 6.83 6.79 2.05
N LEU A 53 5.50 6.83 2.09
CA LEU A 53 4.68 5.83 2.79
C LEU A 53 4.38 4.59 1.93
N GLN A 54 4.85 4.57 0.69
CA GLN A 54 4.70 3.43 -0.22
C GLN A 54 5.91 2.50 -0.12
N LYS A 55 5.66 1.21 0.05
CA LYS A 55 6.65 0.15 -0.04
C LYS A 55 6.22 -0.87 -1.07
N LYS A 56 7.00 -1.05 -2.15
CA LYS A 56 6.73 -2.08 -3.15
C LYS A 56 6.89 -3.47 -2.55
N LEU A 57 5.90 -4.34 -2.78
CA LEU A 57 5.90 -5.73 -2.33
C LEU A 57 6.24 -6.66 -3.49
N THR A 58 5.53 -6.55 -4.61
CA THR A 58 5.72 -7.38 -5.81
C THR A 58 5.61 -6.53 -7.08
N SER A 59 6.02 -7.07 -8.22
CA SER A 59 5.96 -6.36 -9.49
C SER A 59 4.62 -6.51 -10.21
N SER A 60 3.77 -7.45 -9.78
CA SER A 60 2.43 -7.65 -10.34
C SER A 60 1.45 -8.18 -9.30
N PHE A 61 0.16 -8.03 -9.58
CA PHE A 61 -0.90 -8.64 -8.77
C PHE A 61 -0.84 -10.17 -8.78
N ASP A 62 -0.53 -10.79 -9.93
CA ASP A 62 -0.40 -12.25 -10.02
C ASP A 62 0.75 -12.78 -9.16
N GLU A 63 1.91 -12.10 -9.18
CA GLU A 63 3.04 -12.45 -8.31
C GLU A 63 2.67 -12.34 -6.83
N PHE A 64 1.88 -11.33 -6.46
CA PHE A 64 1.38 -11.17 -5.10
C PHE A 64 0.49 -12.35 -4.68
N ILE A 65 -0.52 -12.69 -5.49
CA ILE A 65 -1.47 -13.75 -5.17
C ILE A 65 -0.78 -15.12 -5.11
N ASN A 66 0.11 -15.42 -6.05
CA ASN A 66 0.84 -16.69 -6.08
C ASN A 66 1.92 -16.80 -4.98
N GLY A 67 2.31 -15.68 -4.37
CA GLY A 67 3.26 -15.65 -3.26
C GLY A 67 2.61 -15.70 -1.87
N LEU A 68 1.27 -15.71 -1.78
CA LEU A 68 0.58 -15.87 -0.50
C LEU A 68 0.79 -17.29 0.02
N VAL A 69 1.05 -17.40 1.32
CA VAL A 69 1.23 -18.65 2.06
C VAL A 69 0.30 -18.68 3.26
N GLU A 70 -0.02 -19.87 3.77
CA GLU A 70 -0.76 -19.99 5.02
C GLU A 70 0.13 -19.57 6.20
N GLU A 71 -0.49 -19.16 7.31
CA GLU A 71 0.26 -18.76 8.50
C GLU A 71 1.09 -19.93 9.05
N ASP A 72 0.60 -21.16 8.90
CA ASP A 72 1.28 -22.40 9.29
C ASP A 72 2.50 -22.72 8.41
N ASP A 73 2.61 -22.12 7.22
CA ASP A 73 3.74 -22.31 6.30
C ASP A 73 4.90 -21.32 6.59
N LEU A 74 4.73 -20.40 7.55
CA LEU A 74 5.75 -19.47 7.99
C LEU A 74 6.67 -20.16 9.03
N GLU A 75 7.67 -20.91 8.56
CA GLU A 75 8.74 -21.47 9.42
C GLU A 75 9.67 -20.40 10.04
#